data_AF-A0A7C3SX56-F1
#
_entry.id   AF-A0A7C3SX56-F1
#
_cell.length_a   1.000
_cell.length_b   1.000
_cell.length_c   1.000
_cell.angle_alpha   90.00
_cell.angle_beta   90.00
_cell.angle_gamma   90.00
#
_symmetry.space_group_name_H-M   'P 1'
#
loop_
_entity.id
_entity.type
_entity.pdbx_description
1 polymer ?
#
loop_
_entity_poly.entity_id
_entity_poly.type
_entity_poly.pdbx_seq_one_letter_code
_entity_poly.pdbx_strand_id
1 'polypeptide(L)'
;MIEIIFRLLNILLWYFFFALGASPEDTFNFLRVISGVTVWKAMVNSPWIITFMLTTYYMYFIYCRCKELSLSRLESVMKAVQIGLMAFVAFLPLRPDFDLYKNIPQYRNIIYTLLSMKVFFWLFLLTIVVFYYLNGNSIFKRLPDLFVDFYRRNRCSIDEKTGEVREDRTETMK
;
A
#
# COMPACT_ATOMS: atom_id res chain seq x y z
N MET A 1 -5.09 -21.00 21.76
CA MET A 1 -4.36 -21.85 20.79
C MET A 1 -4.88 -21.68 19.37
N ILE A 2 -6.19 -21.88 19.13
CA ILE A 2 -6.83 -21.73 17.81
C ILE A 2 -6.57 -20.34 17.17
N GLU A 3 -6.71 -19.26 17.94
CA GLU A 3 -6.48 -17.90 17.44
C GLU A 3 -5.04 -17.66 16.96
N ILE A 4 -4.05 -18.22 17.65
CA ILE A 4 -2.62 -18.11 17.27
C ILE A 4 -2.38 -18.82 15.94
N ILE A 5 -3.00 -19.99 15.74
CA ILE A 5 -2.90 -20.75 14.48
C ILE A 5 -3.47 -19.93 13.32
N PHE A 6 -4.63 -19.28 13.50
CA PHE A 6 -5.20 -18.42 12.47
C PHE A 6 -4.33 -17.20 12.15
N ARG A 7 -3.69 -16.58 13.15
CA ARG A 7 -2.76 -15.47 12.93
C ARG A 7 -1.54 -15.92 12.13
N LEU A 8 -0.96 -17.07 12.47
CA LEU A 8 0.18 -17.64 11.76
C LEU A 8 -0.18 -18.02 10.31
N LEU A 9 -1.35 -18.63 10.10
CA LEU A 9 -1.81 -19.01 8.77
C LEU A 9 -2.04 -17.77 7.87
N ASN A 10 -2.57 -16.70 8.44
CA ASN A 10 -2.69 -15.43 7.72
C ASN A 10 -1.32 -14.82 7.39
N ILE A 11 -0.36 -14.85 8.33
CA ILE A 11 1.01 -14.38 8.05
C ILE A 11 1.63 -15.19 6.90
N LEU A 12 1.48 -16.52 6.90
CA LEU A 12 1.97 -17.39 5.82
C LEU A 12 1.31 -17.06 4.48
N LEU A 13 -0.01 -16.80 4.47
CA LEU A 13 -0.72 -16.38 3.26
C LEU A 13 -0.20 -15.03 2.75
N TRP A 14 0.09 -14.08 3.63
CA TRP A 14 0.72 -12.83 3.25
C TRP A 14 2.12 -13.02 2.69
N TYR A 15 2.95 -13.86 3.31
CA TYR A 15 4.26 -14.23 2.75
C TYR A 15 4.13 -14.78 1.33
N PHE A 16 3.12 -15.62 1.07
CA PHE A 16 2.84 -16.12 -0.27
C PHE A 16 2.53 -14.97 -1.24
N PHE A 17 1.62 -14.05 -0.91
CA PHE A 17 1.32 -12.90 -1.77
C PHE A 17 2.54 -12.00 -1.99
N PHE A 18 3.35 -11.77 -0.97
CA PHE A 18 4.59 -11.00 -1.08
C PHE A 18 5.63 -11.71 -1.95
N ALA A 19 5.71 -13.05 -1.91
CA ALA A 19 6.57 -13.82 -2.80
C ALA A 19 6.13 -13.70 -4.26
N LEU A 20 4.82 -13.76 -4.54
CA LEU A 20 4.28 -13.52 -5.88
C LEU A 20 4.58 -12.10 -6.37
N GLY A 21 4.47 -11.11 -5.48
CA GLY A 21 4.79 -9.70 -5.78
C GLY A 21 6.28 -9.38 -5.87
N ALA A 22 7.16 -10.23 -5.32
CA ALA A 22 8.61 -10.01 -5.40
C ALA A 22 9.11 -10.13 -6.84
N SER A 23 8.58 -11.09 -7.59
CA SER A 23 8.82 -11.27 -9.03
C SER A 23 7.50 -11.52 -9.76
N PRO A 24 6.72 -10.46 -10.08
CA PRO A 24 5.47 -10.61 -10.80
C PRO A 24 5.70 -11.21 -12.19
N GLU A 25 6.86 -11.01 -12.81
CA GLU A 25 7.20 -11.57 -14.13
C GLU A 25 7.37 -13.08 -14.10
N ASP A 26 8.13 -13.60 -13.12
CA ASP A 26 8.29 -15.04 -12.96
C ASP A 26 6.96 -15.68 -12.58
N THR A 27 6.20 -15.04 -11.68
CA THR A 27 4.87 -15.51 -11.29
C THR A 27 3.94 -15.57 -12.48
N PHE A 28 3.92 -14.51 -13.29
CA PHE A 28 3.09 -14.44 -14.48
C PHE A 28 3.49 -15.52 -15.51
N ASN A 29 4.78 -15.68 -15.78
CA ASN A 29 5.28 -16.71 -16.69
C ASN A 29 4.92 -18.12 -16.20
N PHE A 30 5.07 -18.38 -14.91
CA PHE A 30 4.68 -19.64 -14.28
C PHE A 30 3.18 -19.94 -14.45
N LEU A 31 2.32 -18.97 -14.12
CA LEU A 31 0.88 -19.08 -14.31
C LEU A 31 0.51 -19.32 -15.78
N ARG A 32 1.23 -18.67 -16.71
CA ARG A 32 1.05 -18.86 -18.15
C ARG A 32 1.42 -20.27 -18.60
N VAL A 33 2.54 -20.81 -18.12
CA VAL A 33 2.98 -22.17 -18.46
C VAL A 33 1.96 -23.19 -17.96
N ILE A 34 1.49 -23.06 -16.72
CA ILE A 34 0.53 -24.01 -16.14
C ILE A 34 -0.85 -23.93 -16.81
N SER A 35 -1.28 -22.72 -17.19
CA SER A 35 -2.58 -22.53 -17.82
C SER A 35 -2.63 -22.94 -19.30
N GLY A 36 -1.49 -23.27 -19.92
CA GLY A 36 -1.42 -23.62 -21.33
C GLY A 36 -1.78 -22.47 -22.29
N VAL A 37 -1.83 -21.23 -21.79
CA VAL A 37 -2.24 -20.06 -22.57
C VAL A 37 -1.04 -19.55 -23.37
N THR A 38 -0.92 -20.03 -24.61
CA THR A 38 0.24 -19.76 -25.47
C THR A 38 0.12 -18.46 -26.28
N VAL A 39 -1.07 -17.87 -26.49
CA VAL A 39 -1.25 -16.77 -27.46
C VAL A 39 -2.15 -15.63 -26.95
N TRP A 40 -1.80 -14.41 -27.38
CA TRP A 40 -2.55 -13.14 -27.41
C TRP A 40 -1.98 -11.98 -26.57
N LYS A 41 -1.62 -10.90 -27.27
CA LYS A 41 -1.22 -9.58 -26.75
C LYS A 41 -2.44 -8.85 -26.14
N ALA A 42 -3.01 -9.38 -25.07
CA ALA A 42 -4.00 -8.64 -24.27
C ALA A 42 -3.29 -7.92 -23.12
N MET A 43 -3.77 -6.76 -22.71
CA MET A 43 -3.19 -6.00 -21.59
C MET A 43 -3.25 -6.77 -20.25
N VAL A 44 -4.21 -7.70 -20.12
CA VAL A 44 -4.29 -8.70 -19.04
C VAL A 44 -3.18 -9.76 -19.10
N ASN A 45 -2.52 -9.92 -20.24
CA ASN A 45 -1.38 -10.83 -20.44
C ASN A 45 -0.06 -10.09 -20.15
N SER A 46 0.02 -9.43 -19.00
CA SER A 46 1.15 -8.62 -18.59
C SER A 46 1.46 -8.80 -17.09
N PRO A 47 2.73 -8.93 -16.67
CA PRO A 47 3.10 -9.00 -15.24
C PRO A 47 2.53 -7.86 -14.39
N TRP A 48 2.28 -6.71 -15.02
CA TRP A 48 1.66 -5.54 -14.39
C TRP A 48 0.31 -5.85 -13.74
N ILE A 49 -0.46 -6.82 -14.23
CA ILE A 49 -1.75 -7.17 -13.62
C ILE A 49 -1.57 -7.66 -12.19
N ILE A 50 -0.50 -8.43 -11.92
CA ILE A 50 -0.19 -8.94 -10.58
C ILE A 50 0.17 -7.78 -9.67
N THR A 51 1.01 -6.87 -10.14
CA THR A 51 1.36 -5.63 -9.44
C THR A 51 0.13 -4.81 -9.05
N PHE A 52 -0.76 -4.52 -10.01
CA PHE A 52 -1.97 -3.73 -9.76
C PHE A 52 -2.93 -4.42 -8.78
N MET A 53 -3.13 -5.73 -8.93
CA MET A 53 -4.00 -6.50 -8.04
C MET A 53 -3.45 -6.55 -6.62
N LEU A 54 -2.17 -6.88 -6.44
CA LEU A 54 -1.54 -6.92 -5.12
C LEU A 54 -1.47 -5.54 -4.46
N THR A 55 -1.17 -4.50 -5.25
CA THR A 55 -1.16 -3.11 -4.76
C THR A 55 -2.54 -2.69 -4.27
N THR A 56 -3.57 -2.94 -5.07
CA THR A 56 -4.96 -2.58 -4.74
C THR A 56 -5.45 -3.37 -3.53
N TYR A 57 -5.14 -4.67 -3.49
CA TYR A 57 -5.46 -5.53 -2.36
C TYR A 57 -4.81 -5.04 -1.06
N TYR A 58 -3.51 -4.69 -1.11
CA TYR A 58 -2.78 -4.17 0.04
C TYR A 58 -3.31 -2.80 0.47
N MET A 59 -3.56 -1.90 -0.47
CA MET A 59 -4.16 -0.58 -0.21
C MET A 59 -5.53 -0.72 0.48
N TYR A 60 -6.38 -1.62 -0.03
CA TYR A 60 -7.69 -1.89 0.56
C TYR A 60 -7.57 -2.46 1.97
N PHE A 61 -6.65 -3.40 2.18
CA PHE A 61 -6.35 -3.95 3.50
C PHE A 61 -6.01 -2.84 4.50
N ILE A 62 -5.09 -1.94 4.15
CA ILE A 62 -4.71 -0.80 5.00
C ILE A 62 -5.91 0.11 5.28
N TYR A 63 -6.69 0.45 4.25
CA TYR A 63 -7.89 1.27 4.41
C TYR A 63 -8.88 0.66 5.42
N CYS A 64 -9.16 -0.64 5.31
CA CYS A 64 -10.03 -1.35 6.25
C CYS A 64 -9.48 -1.31 7.68
N ARG A 65 -8.17 -1.53 7.88
CA ARG A 65 -7.56 -1.50 9.21
C ARG A 65 -7.56 -0.09 9.81
N CYS A 66 -7.35 0.95 9.00
CA CYS A 66 -7.44 2.34 9.45
C CYS A 66 -8.87 2.72 9.88
N LYS A 67 -9.91 2.20 9.21
CA LYS A 67 -11.31 2.45 9.60
C LYS A 67 -11.66 1.86 10.97
N GLU A 68 -11.03 0.78 11.38
CA GLU A 68 -11.24 0.18 12.71
C GLU A 68 -10.67 1.05 13.84
N LEU A 69 -9.82 2.03 13.53
CA LEU A 69 -9.08 2.84 14.51
C LEU A 69 -9.72 4.18 14.84
N SER A 70 -11.00 4.40 14.50
CA SER A 70 -11.73 5.67 14.70
C SER A 70 -11.04 6.89 14.05
N LEU A 71 -10.22 6.67 13.02
CA LEU A 71 -9.59 7.74 12.25
C LEU A 71 -10.60 8.40 11.31
N SER A 72 -10.34 9.66 10.96
CA SER A 72 -11.16 10.34 9.96
C SER A 72 -11.10 9.61 8.61
N ARG A 73 -12.19 9.68 7.83
CA ARG A 73 -12.28 9.00 6.53
C ARG A 73 -11.15 9.43 5.59
N LEU A 74 -10.87 10.74 5.54
CA LEU A 74 -9.84 11.31 4.67
C LEU A 74 -8.44 10.84 5.07
N GLU A 75 -8.13 10.83 6.37
CA GLU A 75 -6.86 10.33 6.89
C GLU A 75 -6.65 8.83 6.56
N SER A 76 -7.70 8.02 6.70
CA SER A 76 -7.65 6.60 6.35
C SER A 76 -7.38 6.37 4.85
N VAL A 77 -7.98 7.18 3.98
CA VAL A 77 -7.75 7.12 2.52
C VAL A 77 -6.34 7.56 2.18
N MET A 78 -5.85 8.68 2.72
CA MET A 78 -4.51 9.19 2.40
C MET A 78 -3.42 8.22 2.85
N LYS A 79 -3.54 7.63 4.05
CA LYS A 79 -2.64 6.56 4.51
C LYS A 79 -2.68 5.34 3.58
N ALA A 80 -3.87 4.92 3.16
CA ALA A 80 -4.02 3.81 2.23
C ALA A 80 -3.37 4.11 0.87
N VAL A 81 -3.55 5.31 0.32
CA VAL A 81 -2.93 5.74 -0.93
C VAL A 81 -1.41 5.77 -0.82
N GLN A 82 -0.86 6.38 0.25
CA GLN A 82 0.58 6.42 0.49
C GLN A 82 1.20 5.02 0.51
N ILE A 83 0.58 4.12 1.28
CA ILE A 83 1.05 2.74 1.39
C ILE A 83 0.81 1.96 0.09
N GLY A 84 -0.26 2.27 -0.65
CA GLY A 84 -0.51 1.76 -1.99
C GLY A 84 0.61 2.15 -2.97
N LEU A 85 1.08 3.39 -2.94
CA LEU A 85 2.23 3.82 -3.77
C LEU A 85 3.51 3.06 -3.40
N MET A 86 3.76 2.85 -2.10
CA MET A 86 4.89 2.03 -1.65
C MET A 86 4.75 0.57 -2.13
N ALA A 87 3.54 0.00 -2.05
CA ALA A 87 3.25 -1.35 -2.53
C ALA A 87 3.43 -1.47 -4.05
N PHE A 88 3.05 -0.45 -4.80
CA PHE A 88 3.27 -0.40 -6.25
C PHE A 88 4.76 -0.48 -6.59
N VAL A 89 5.62 0.25 -5.89
CA VAL A 89 7.08 0.18 -6.06
C VAL A 89 7.62 -1.17 -5.60
N ALA A 90 7.14 -1.68 -4.46
CA ALA A 90 7.55 -2.98 -3.91
C ALA A 90 7.22 -4.16 -4.83
N PHE A 91 6.15 -4.05 -5.62
CA PHE A 91 5.70 -5.08 -6.56
C PHE A 91 5.94 -4.71 -8.02
N LEU A 92 6.78 -3.71 -8.28
CA LEU A 92 7.06 -3.24 -9.63
C LEU A 92 7.73 -4.36 -10.47
N PRO A 93 7.28 -4.62 -11.71
CA PRO A 93 8.02 -5.50 -12.59
C PRO A 93 9.32 -4.80 -13.01
N LEU A 94 10.45 -5.37 -12.62
CA LEU A 94 11.80 -4.87 -12.86
C LEU A 94 12.58 -5.69 -13.88
N ARG A 95 11.94 -6.53 -14.68
CA ARG A 95 12.59 -7.35 -15.70
C ARG A 95 12.50 -6.75 -17.12
N PRO A 96 13.08 -5.58 -17.42
CA PRO A 96 13.54 -5.28 -18.77
C PRO A 96 15.00 -5.71 -18.88
N ASP A 97 15.29 -6.70 -19.72
CA ASP A 97 16.62 -7.14 -20.16
C ASP A 97 17.79 -6.50 -19.41
N PHE A 98 18.03 -6.96 -18.17
CA PHE A 98 19.13 -6.40 -17.35
C PHE A 98 20.45 -6.49 -18.11
N ASP A 99 20.61 -7.50 -18.97
CA ASP A 99 21.75 -7.66 -19.86
C ASP A 99 21.89 -6.53 -20.90
N LEU A 100 20.77 -5.96 -21.36
CA LEU A 100 20.77 -4.83 -22.31
C LEU A 100 21.24 -3.54 -21.64
N TYR A 101 20.82 -3.30 -20.39
CA TYR A 101 21.09 -2.04 -19.67
C TYR A 101 22.32 -2.09 -18.75
N LYS A 102 22.81 -3.28 -18.40
CA LYS A 102 24.02 -3.48 -17.58
C LYS A 102 25.26 -2.87 -18.20
N ASN A 103 25.32 -2.79 -19.53
CA ASN A 103 26.46 -2.29 -20.28
C ASN A 103 26.49 -0.76 -20.41
N ILE A 104 25.41 -0.06 -20.04
CA ILE A 104 25.35 1.39 -20.10
C ILE A 104 25.49 1.94 -18.66
N PRO A 105 26.62 2.60 -18.31
CA PRO A 105 26.94 2.95 -16.93
C PRO A 105 25.93 3.89 -16.27
N GLN A 106 25.26 4.74 -17.05
CA GLN A 106 24.27 5.70 -16.55
C GLN A 106 22.98 5.03 -16.04
N TYR A 107 22.53 3.94 -16.68
CA TYR A 107 21.31 3.22 -16.27
C TYR A 107 21.55 2.24 -15.13
N ARG A 108 22.79 1.76 -14.96
CA ARG A 108 23.17 0.82 -13.89
C ARG A 108 22.83 1.35 -12.50
N ASN A 109 23.15 2.62 -12.22
CA ASN A 109 22.90 3.22 -10.91
C ASN A 109 21.40 3.39 -10.65
N ILE A 110 20.62 3.75 -11.66
CA ILE A 110 19.16 3.90 -11.57
C ILE A 110 18.53 2.54 -11.24
N ILE A 111 18.95 1.49 -11.94
CA ILE A 111 18.46 0.12 -11.74
C ILE A 111 18.76 -0.37 -10.32
N TYR A 112 19.99 -0.21 -9.84
CA TYR A 112 20.33 -0.62 -8.46
C TYR A 112 19.59 0.19 -7.42
N THR A 113 19.38 1.49 -7.65
CA THR A 113 18.59 2.34 -6.75
C THR A 113 17.14 1.85 -6.69
N LEU A 114 16.55 1.57 -7.84
CA LEU A 114 15.18 1.10 -7.94
C LEU A 114 14.99 -0.30 -7.33
N LEU A 115 15.94 -1.21 -7.56
CA LEU A 115 15.95 -2.53 -6.93
C LEU A 115 16.08 -2.43 -5.40
N SER A 116 16.95 -1.54 -4.91
CA SER A 116 17.13 -1.31 -3.48
C SER A 116 15.87 -0.73 -2.85
N MET A 117 15.23 0.24 -3.50
CA MET A 117 13.94 0.78 -3.05
C MET A 117 12.85 -0.28 -3.04
N LYS A 118 12.79 -1.14 -4.07
CA LYS A 118 11.84 -2.25 -4.13
C LYS A 118 12.00 -3.18 -2.94
N VAL A 119 13.22 -3.66 -2.67
CA VAL A 119 13.51 -4.55 -1.52
C VAL A 119 13.18 -3.86 -0.20
N PHE A 120 13.55 -2.59 -0.05
CA PHE A 120 13.26 -1.81 1.14
C PHE A 120 11.74 -1.70 1.40
N PHE A 121 10.96 -1.29 0.40
CA PHE A 121 9.50 -1.19 0.54
C PHE A 121 8.85 -2.55 0.73
N TRP A 122 9.34 -3.59 0.06
CA TRP A 122 8.85 -4.96 0.24
C TRP A 122 9.02 -5.42 1.69
N LEU A 123 10.22 -5.25 2.27
CA LEU A 123 10.48 -5.59 3.68
C LEU A 123 9.67 -4.72 4.63
N PHE A 124 9.58 -3.42 4.36
CA PHE A 124 8.82 -2.48 5.19
C PHE A 124 7.33 -2.86 5.25
N LEU A 125 6.71 -3.14 4.10
CA LEU A 125 5.30 -3.53 4.02
C LEU A 125 5.05 -4.89 4.68
N LEU A 126 5.92 -5.87 4.42
CA LEU A 126 5.83 -7.18 5.08
C LEU A 126 5.91 -7.04 6.60
N THR A 127 6.80 -6.17 7.08
CA THR A 127 6.95 -5.86 8.51
C THR A 127 5.65 -5.31 9.08
N ILE A 128 4.97 -4.37 8.40
CA ILE A 128 3.68 -3.84 8.86
C ILE A 128 2.65 -4.95 9.08
N VAL A 129 2.55 -5.89 8.13
CA VAL A 129 1.61 -7.02 8.23
C VAL A 129 1.96 -7.95 9.38
N VAL A 130 3.23 -8.35 9.49
CA VAL A 130 3.69 -9.24 10.56
C VAL A 130 3.41 -8.61 11.92
N PHE A 131 3.80 -7.36 12.10
CA PHE A 131 3.55 -6.62 13.33
C PHE A 131 2.05 -6.46 13.61
N TYR A 132 1.22 -6.28 12.58
CA TYR A 132 -0.23 -6.21 12.75
C TYR A 132 -0.80 -7.50 13.36
N TYR A 133 -0.39 -8.68 12.87
CA TYR A 133 -0.88 -9.94 13.45
C TYR A 133 -0.29 -10.27 14.83
N LEU A 134 0.88 -9.70 15.17
CA LEU A 134 1.52 -9.86 16.48
C LEU A 134 0.96 -8.89 17.54
N ASN A 135 0.96 -7.58 17.26
CA ASN A 135 0.63 -6.51 18.20
C ASN A 135 -0.73 -5.86 17.96
N GLY A 136 -1.45 -6.26 16.90
CA GLY A 136 -2.77 -5.73 16.55
C GLY A 136 -2.75 -4.36 15.87
N ASN A 137 -3.84 -3.60 16.04
CA ASN A 137 -4.09 -2.36 15.31
C ASN A 137 -3.19 -1.16 15.73
N SER A 138 -2.34 -1.31 16.74
CA SER A 138 -1.53 -0.19 17.26
C SER A 138 -0.47 0.33 16.28
N ILE A 139 -0.02 -0.49 15.32
CA ILE A 139 0.98 -0.09 14.32
C ILE A 139 0.46 0.98 13.37
N PHE A 140 -0.82 0.91 12.97
CA PHE A 140 -1.36 1.86 12.01
C PHE A 140 -1.45 3.29 12.56
N LYS A 141 -1.51 3.45 13.90
CA LYS A 141 -1.38 4.78 14.55
C LYS A 141 0.03 5.36 14.44
N ARG A 142 1.05 4.51 14.34
CA ARG A 142 2.48 4.88 14.30
C ARG A 142 3.06 4.88 12.89
N LEU A 143 2.27 4.59 11.86
CA LEU A 143 2.74 4.62 10.49
C LEU A 143 3.19 6.04 10.12
N PRO A 144 4.39 6.19 9.51
CA PRO A 144 4.87 7.47 9.05
C PRO A 144 3.89 8.02 8.02
N ASP A 145 3.41 9.22 8.26
CA ASP A 145 2.37 9.86 7.46
C ASP A 145 3.01 11.04 6.74
N LEU A 146 3.08 10.94 5.42
CA LEU A 146 3.60 12.00 4.56
C LEU A 146 2.54 13.06 4.25
N PHE A 147 1.27 12.78 4.57
CA PHE A 147 0.13 13.63 4.24
C PHE A 147 -0.51 14.28 5.48
N VAL A 148 0.23 14.34 6.61
CA VAL A 148 -0.24 14.92 7.88
C VAL A 148 -0.86 16.30 7.71
N ASP A 149 -0.17 17.13 6.94
CA ASP A 149 -0.55 18.53 6.76
C ASP A 149 -1.85 18.69 5.96
N PHE A 150 -2.16 17.76 5.06
CA PHE A 150 -3.37 17.83 4.22
C PHE A 150 -4.64 17.65 5.03
N TYR A 151 -4.67 16.71 5.98
CA TYR A 151 -5.86 16.52 6.82
C TYR A 151 -5.91 17.50 8.00
N ARG A 152 -4.77 17.95 8.54
CA ARG A 152 -4.75 18.99 9.59
C ARG A 152 -5.36 20.29 9.06
N ARG A 153 -5.01 20.68 7.83
CA ARG A 153 -5.57 21.85 7.14
C ARG A 153 -7.09 21.70 6.93
N ASN A 154 -7.56 20.52 6.50
CA ASN A 154 -8.99 20.29 6.29
C ASN A 154 -9.82 20.29 7.58
N ARG A 155 -9.32 19.76 8.71
CA ARG A 155 -10.02 19.87 10.00
C ARG A 155 -10.20 21.33 10.42
N CYS A 156 -9.15 22.14 10.31
CA CYS A 156 -9.21 23.57 10.64
C CYS A 156 -10.23 24.32 9.76
N SER A 157 -10.29 24.01 8.47
CA SER A 157 -11.22 24.67 7.55
C SER A 157 -12.70 24.29 7.77
N ILE A 158 -12.97 23.15 8.41
CA ILE A 158 -14.34 22.72 8.76
C ILE A 158 -14.76 23.40 10.06
N ASP A 159 -13.88 23.50 11.06
CA ASP A 159 -14.17 24.23 12.29
C ASP A 159 -14.39 25.73 12.02
N GLU A 160 -13.63 26.33 11.10
CA GLU A 160 -13.81 27.72 10.68
C GLU A 160 -15.16 27.95 9.97
N LYS A 161 -15.63 26.98 9.17
CA LYS A 161 -16.94 27.05 8.49
C LYS A 161 -18.13 26.72 9.38
N THR A 162 -17.92 26.02 10.49
CA THR A 162 -18.99 25.63 11.43
C THR A 162 -19.05 26.56 12.66
N GLY A 163 -18.13 27.55 12.72
CA GLY A 163 -18.00 28.52 13.82
C GLY A 163 -18.79 29.81 13.67
N GLU A 164 -19.52 30.04 12.58
CA GLU A 164 -20.46 31.18 12.49
C GLU A 164 -21.91 30.72 12.58
N VAL A 165 -22.65 31.41 13.46
CA VAL A 165 -24.06 31.23 13.88
C VAL A 165 -24.24 30.40 15.16
N ARG A 166 -23.74 30.96 16.26
CA ARG A 166 -24.38 30.81 17.58
C ARG A 166 -24.63 32.19 18.18
N GLU A 167 -25.77 32.76 17.78
CA GLU A 167 -26.74 33.43 18.63
C GLU A 167 -26.20 34.31 19.78
N ASP A 168 -26.16 35.62 19.57
CA ASP A 168 -26.41 36.58 20.66
C ASP A 168 -27.73 37.30 20.37
N ARG A 169 -28.82 36.59 20.66
CA ARG A 169 -30.14 37.18 20.86
C ARG A 169 -30.38 37.17 22.36
N THR A 170 -29.79 38.13 23.06
CA THR A 170 -30.19 38.44 24.43
C THR A 170 -30.74 39.86 24.48
N GLU A 171 -32.06 39.91 24.58
CA GLU A 171 -32.86 41.04 24.99
C GLU A 171 -32.28 41.69 26.25
N THR A 172 -32.07 43.01 26.22
CA THR A 172 -32.33 43.83 27.40
C THR A 172 -33.11 45.06 26.98
N MET A 173 -34.43 44.95 27.13
CA MET A 173 -35.29 46.06 27.52
C MET A 173 -34.65 46.85 28.67
N LYS A 174 -34.48 48.14 28.48
CA LYS A 174 -34.78 49.18 29.47
C LYS A 174 -34.93 50.53 28.77
#